data_AF-A0A3N4R1G8-F1
#
_entry.id   AF-A0A3N4R1G8-F1
#
_cell.length_a   1.000
_cell.length_b   1.000
_cell.length_c   1.000
_cell.angle_alpha   90.00
_cell.angle_beta   90.00
_cell.angle_gamma   90.00
#
_symmetry.space_group_name_H-M   'P 1'
#
loop_
_entity.id
_entity.type
_entity.pdbx_description
1 polymer ?
#
loop_
_entity_poly.entity_id
_entity_poly.type
_entity_poly.pdbx_seq_one_letter_code
_entity_poly.pdbx_strand_id
1 'polypeptide(L)'
;MRGTQEALTWGDGGLVATGRRADRRGMTSNETPRDPHPYVGMWVTADGFIRQELLPNGRYDEARGSRRSAYTGSYTVTGNHLDYVDDTGFTATGDIRDGVLYHEHLVLYCEGDEHAGRENRP
;
A
#
# COMPACT_ATOMS: atom_id res chain seq x y z
N MET A 1 2.44 26.75 41.27
CA MET A 1 2.36 28.06 40.59
C MET A 1 3.39 28.07 39.46
N ARG A 2 3.07 28.78 38.38
CA ARG A 2 3.60 28.66 37.01
C ARG A 2 5.09 29.04 36.87
N GLY A 3 5.72 28.55 35.80
CA GLY A 3 6.96 29.10 35.24
C GLY A 3 7.64 28.10 34.29
N THR A 4 7.17 27.94 33.05
CA THR A 4 7.58 28.66 31.83
C THR A 4 8.83 28.09 31.15
N GLN A 5 8.55 27.44 30.04
CA GLN A 5 9.36 27.09 28.88
C GLN A 5 10.36 28.17 28.40
N GLU A 6 11.57 27.72 28.06
CA GLU A 6 12.65 28.46 27.39
C GLU A 6 12.88 27.76 26.03
N ALA A 7 12.48 28.37 24.91
CA ALA A 7 13.28 29.27 24.08
C ALA A 7 14.36 28.55 23.24
N LEU A 8 14.09 28.35 21.94
CA LEU A 8 15.11 28.50 20.90
C LEU A 8 14.49 29.22 19.69
N THR A 9 15.12 30.37 19.43
CA THR A 9 14.90 31.38 18.40
C THR A 9 15.38 30.91 17.03
N TRP A 10 14.63 31.24 15.97
CA TRP A 10 15.16 31.36 14.61
C TRP A 10 14.42 32.48 13.84
N GLY A 11 15.04 33.66 13.83
CA GLY A 11 15.34 34.48 12.63
C GLY A 11 14.21 35.05 11.77
N ASP A 12 14.05 36.38 11.85
CA ASP A 12 13.42 37.25 10.85
C ASP A 12 14.06 37.12 9.45
N GLY A 13 13.24 37.24 8.40
CA GLY A 13 13.72 37.27 7.02
C GLY A 13 12.61 37.41 5.98
N GLY A 14 11.86 38.51 6.02
CA GLY A 14 10.92 38.87 4.96
C GLY A 14 11.63 39.21 3.65
N LEU A 15 11.19 38.60 2.55
CA LEU A 15 11.37 39.12 1.20
C LEU A 15 10.02 39.09 0.48
N VAL A 16 9.55 40.29 0.12
CA VAL A 16 8.43 40.50 -0.79
C VAL A 16 8.95 40.43 -2.23
N ALA A 17 8.40 39.54 -3.03
CA ALA A 17 8.56 39.56 -4.48
C ALA A 17 7.17 39.45 -5.12
N THR A 18 6.76 40.54 -5.77
CA THR A 18 5.54 40.64 -6.58
C THR A 18 5.80 39.96 -7.93
N GLY A 19 4.90 39.04 -8.34
CA GLY A 19 5.01 38.37 -9.63
C GLY A 19 3.82 37.45 -9.92
N ARG A 20 3.19 37.65 -11.08
CA ARG A 20 1.91 37.07 -11.51
C ARG A 20 1.94 35.55 -11.77
N ARG A 21 0.79 34.92 -11.46
CA ARG A 21 0.12 33.79 -12.14
C ARG A 21 0.98 32.60 -12.61
N ALA A 22 0.88 31.50 -11.88
CA ALA A 22 0.55 30.18 -12.41
C ALA A 22 -0.01 29.32 -11.27
N ASP A 23 -1.28 28.96 -11.41
CA ASP A 23 -1.96 27.81 -10.84
C ASP A 23 -1.01 26.64 -10.52
N ARG A 24 -0.69 26.48 -9.24
CA ARG A 24 0.05 25.32 -8.75
C ARG A 24 -0.77 24.62 -7.68
N ARG A 25 -1.57 23.66 -8.14
CA ARG A 25 -1.68 22.30 -7.59
C ARG A 25 -1.43 22.21 -6.06
N GLY A 26 -2.47 22.41 -5.25
CA GLY A 26 -2.54 21.91 -3.87
C GLY A 26 -3.36 20.63 -3.89
N MET A 27 -2.72 19.46 -3.98
CA MET A 27 -2.40 18.63 -2.81
C MET A 27 -3.69 18.27 -2.04
N THR A 28 -4.50 17.40 -2.63
CA THR A 28 -5.51 16.66 -1.89
C THR A 28 -4.78 15.73 -0.92
N SER A 29 -4.95 16.04 0.36
CA SER A 29 -4.59 15.24 1.51
C SER A 29 -4.95 13.76 1.33
N ASN A 30 -3.99 12.86 1.55
CA ASN A 30 -4.09 11.74 2.51
C ASN A 30 -2.98 10.69 2.25
N GLU A 31 -1.71 11.09 2.24
CA GLU A 31 -0.60 10.13 2.29
C GLU A 31 -0.07 10.10 3.71
N THR A 32 -0.75 9.37 4.59
CA THR A 32 -0.08 8.83 5.77
C THR A 32 1.11 8.04 5.24
N PRO A 33 2.35 8.33 5.68
CA PRO A 33 3.49 7.50 5.33
C PRO A 33 3.14 6.08 5.79
N ARG A 34 2.83 5.20 4.84
CA ARG A 34 2.57 3.80 5.10
C ARG A 34 3.90 3.22 5.55
N ASP A 35 3.92 2.75 6.79
CA ASP A 35 5.08 2.03 7.32
C ASP A 35 5.46 0.94 6.31
N PRO A 36 6.74 0.78 5.97
CA PRO A 36 7.17 -0.27 5.07
C PRO A 36 6.76 -1.63 5.65
N HIS A 37 5.66 -2.19 5.14
CA HIS A 37 5.12 -3.45 5.61
C HIS A 37 5.74 -4.61 4.82
N PRO A 38 6.00 -5.76 5.46
CA PRO A 38 6.67 -6.89 4.83
C PRO A 38 5.84 -7.58 3.73
N TYR A 39 4.56 -7.21 3.55
CA TYR A 39 3.62 -7.88 2.65
C TYR A 39 3.70 -7.41 1.19
N VAL A 40 4.62 -6.51 0.87
CA VAL A 40 4.88 -6.08 -0.52
C VAL A 40 5.37 -7.28 -1.32
N GLY A 41 4.73 -7.56 -2.45
CA GLY A 41 5.09 -8.69 -3.30
C GLY A 41 3.93 -9.22 -4.12
N MET A 42 4.19 -10.29 -4.86
CA MET A 42 3.19 -11.01 -5.64
C MET A 42 2.49 -12.04 -4.75
N TRP A 43 1.17 -12.12 -4.83
CA TRP A 43 0.33 -13.06 -4.13
C TRP A 43 -0.47 -13.84 -5.16
N VAL A 44 -0.45 -15.17 -5.10
CA VAL A 44 -0.99 -16.01 -6.18
C VAL A 44 -1.92 -17.08 -5.60
N THR A 45 -3.06 -17.36 -6.24
CA THR A 45 -3.91 -18.49 -5.85
C THR A 45 -3.19 -19.82 -6.09
N ALA A 46 -3.59 -20.87 -5.38
CA ALA A 46 -2.98 -22.20 -5.52
C ALA A 46 -2.95 -22.72 -6.99
N ASP A 47 -3.92 -22.33 -7.81
CA ASP A 47 -3.99 -22.73 -9.22
C ASP A 47 -3.28 -21.77 -10.19
N GLY A 48 -2.81 -20.61 -9.70
CA GLY A 48 -2.15 -19.59 -10.50
C GLY A 48 -3.09 -18.70 -11.32
N PHE A 49 -4.41 -18.87 -11.22
CA PHE A 49 -5.36 -18.08 -12.01
C PHE A 49 -5.45 -16.63 -11.55
N ILE A 50 -5.36 -16.36 -10.24
CA ILE A 50 -5.40 -15.00 -9.72
C ILE A 50 -4.01 -14.63 -9.18
N ARG A 51 -3.51 -13.48 -9.59
CA ARG A 51 -2.23 -12.91 -9.16
C ARG A 51 -2.47 -11.48 -8.70
N GLN A 52 -2.19 -11.19 -7.44
CA GLN A 52 -2.31 -9.88 -6.84
C GLN A 52 -0.92 -9.36 -6.46
N GLU A 53 -0.48 -8.25 -7.03
CA GLU A 53 0.72 -7.55 -6.61
C GLU A 53 0.36 -6.51 -5.55
N LEU A 54 0.99 -6.58 -4.38
CA LEU A 54 0.96 -5.52 -3.38
C LEU A 54 2.20 -4.64 -3.54
N LEU A 55 2.01 -3.40 -3.99
CA LEU A 55 3.10 -2.46 -4.27
C LEU A 55 3.49 -1.66 -3.01
N PRO A 56 4.74 -1.21 -2.89
CA PRO A 56 5.23 -0.48 -1.71
C PRO A 56 4.61 0.91 -1.54
N ASN A 57 3.96 1.45 -2.57
CA ASN A 57 3.15 2.67 -2.46
C ASN A 57 1.75 2.41 -1.86
N GLY A 58 1.48 1.18 -1.42
CA GLY A 58 0.19 0.73 -0.90
C GLY A 58 -0.92 0.68 -1.96
N ARG A 59 -0.55 0.45 -3.22
CA ARG A 59 -1.48 0.14 -4.32
C ARG A 59 -1.42 -1.34 -4.63
N TYR A 60 -2.54 -1.92 -5.05
CA TYR A 60 -2.56 -3.30 -5.51
C TYR A 60 -2.97 -3.40 -6.97
N ASP A 61 -2.47 -4.42 -7.65
CA ASP A 61 -2.87 -4.82 -9.01
C ASP A 61 -3.25 -6.30 -9.00
N GLU A 62 -4.50 -6.62 -9.32
CA GLU A 62 -4.97 -7.99 -9.43
C GLU A 62 -5.17 -8.37 -10.91
N ALA A 63 -4.49 -9.42 -11.35
CA ALA A 63 -4.69 -10.08 -12.64
C ALA A 63 -5.47 -11.38 -12.44
N ARG A 64 -6.40 -11.68 -13.37
CA ARG A 64 -7.15 -12.94 -13.41
C ARG A 64 -7.00 -13.60 -14.78
N GLY A 65 -6.33 -14.75 -14.83
CA GLY A 65 -6.03 -15.49 -16.04
C GLY A 65 -5.30 -14.62 -17.07
N SER A 66 -5.92 -14.41 -18.23
CA SER A 66 -5.39 -13.56 -19.29
C SER A 66 -5.65 -12.06 -19.08
N ARG A 67 -6.54 -11.68 -18.17
CA ARG A 67 -6.89 -10.28 -17.90
C ARG A 67 -5.93 -9.72 -16.85
N ARG A 68 -4.94 -8.96 -17.32
CA ARG A 68 -4.06 -8.14 -16.47
C ARG A 68 -4.86 -6.98 -15.88
N SER A 69 -4.53 -6.56 -14.65
CA SER A 69 -5.16 -5.41 -13.98
C SER A 69 -6.69 -5.49 -14.02
N ALA A 70 -7.24 -6.67 -13.71
CA ALA A 70 -8.67 -6.89 -13.57
C ALA A 70 -9.26 -5.99 -12.48
N TYR A 71 -8.52 -5.81 -11.39
CA TYR A 71 -8.84 -4.87 -10.31
C TYR A 71 -7.59 -4.13 -9.86
N THR A 72 -7.74 -2.83 -9.62
CA THR A 72 -6.68 -1.98 -9.08
C THR A 72 -7.26 -1.10 -7.99
N GLY A 73 -6.41 -0.78 -7.02
CA GLY A 73 -6.87 0.05 -5.92
C GLY A 73 -5.77 0.37 -4.94
N SER A 74 -6.19 0.83 -3.77
CA SER A 74 -5.33 1.09 -2.63
C SER A 74 -5.62 0.09 -1.52
N TYR A 75 -4.59 -0.24 -0.74
CA TYR A 75 -4.75 -1.06 0.45
C TYR A 75 -4.00 -0.46 1.64
N THR A 76 -4.52 -0.68 2.84
CA THR A 76 -3.89 -0.26 4.09
C THR A 76 -3.66 -1.48 4.96
N VAL A 77 -2.53 -1.53 5.65
CA VAL A 77 -2.14 -2.65 6.50
C VAL A 77 -2.24 -2.23 7.96
N THR A 78 -2.98 -3.01 8.75
CA THR A 78 -3.10 -2.86 10.21
C THR A 78 -2.69 -4.17 10.87
N GLY A 79 -1.42 -4.28 11.28
CA GLY A 79 -0.85 -5.52 11.83
C GLY A 79 -0.79 -6.63 10.79
N ASN A 80 -1.78 -7.53 10.80
CA ASN A 80 -1.95 -8.63 9.84
C ASN A 80 -3.23 -8.49 9.00
N HIS A 81 -4.01 -7.43 9.23
CA HIS A 81 -5.24 -7.15 8.50
C HIS A 81 -4.97 -6.17 7.35
N LEU A 82 -5.61 -6.39 6.21
CA LEU A 82 -5.53 -5.57 5.02
C LEU A 82 -6.92 -5.05 4.66
N ASP A 83 -7.05 -3.74 4.64
CA ASP A 83 -8.23 -3.04 4.15
C ASP A 83 -8.00 -2.61 2.70
N TYR A 84 -8.88 -2.99 1.79
CA TYR A 84 -8.80 -2.68 0.37
C TYR A 84 -9.89 -1.71 -0.03
N VAL A 85 -9.52 -0.78 -0.91
CA VAL A 85 -10.45 0.11 -1.62
C VAL A 85 -10.05 0.14 -3.08
N ASP A 86 -10.89 -0.40 -3.94
CA ASP A 86 -10.67 -0.35 -5.39
C ASP A 86 -10.97 1.04 -5.97
N ASP A 87 -10.48 1.31 -7.18
CA ASP A 87 -10.68 2.59 -7.87
C ASP A 87 -12.17 2.87 -8.21
N THR A 88 -13.04 1.85 -8.22
CA THR A 88 -14.51 2.00 -8.35
C THR A 88 -15.23 2.25 -7.03
N GLY A 89 -14.53 2.15 -5.89
CA GLY A 89 -15.08 2.38 -4.54
C GLY A 89 -15.63 1.13 -3.85
N PHE A 90 -15.40 -0.07 -4.40
CA PHE A 90 -15.63 -1.34 -3.71
C PHE A 90 -14.58 -1.53 -2.61
N THR A 91 -15.04 -1.97 -1.45
CA THR A 91 -14.18 -2.26 -0.30
C THR A 91 -14.13 -3.75 -0.07
N ALA A 92 -12.93 -4.27 0.16
CA ALA A 92 -12.72 -5.66 0.56
C ALA A 92 -11.78 -5.71 1.76
N THR A 93 -11.74 -6.85 2.43
CA THR A 93 -10.81 -7.09 3.54
C THR A 93 -10.04 -8.37 3.31
N GLY A 94 -8.83 -8.41 3.85
CA GLY A 94 -8.04 -9.62 3.90
C GLY A 94 -7.22 -9.73 5.18
N ASP A 95 -6.82 -10.96 5.49
CA ASP A 95 -6.02 -11.27 6.67
C ASP A 95 -4.83 -12.14 6.27
N ILE A 96 -3.65 -11.80 6.76
CA ILE A 96 -2.44 -12.59 6.54
C ILE A 96 -2.23 -13.51 7.75
N ARG A 97 -2.22 -14.81 7.50
CA ARG A 97 -2.05 -15.86 8.51
C ARG A 97 -1.04 -16.87 7.99
N ASP A 98 0.06 -17.04 8.72
CA ASP A 98 1.11 -18.01 8.38
C ASP A 98 1.67 -17.85 6.95
N GLY A 99 1.83 -16.60 6.48
CA GLY A 99 2.33 -16.30 5.12
C GLY A 99 1.28 -16.48 4.01
N VAL A 100 0.02 -16.73 4.37
CA VAL A 100 -1.11 -16.89 3.44
C VAL A 100 -2.05 -15.71 3.59
N LEU A 101 -2.41 -15.08 2.48
CA LEU A 101 -3.39 -14.01 2.42
C LEU A 101 -4.78 -14.59 2.17
N TYR A 102 -5.66 -14.41 3.15
CA TYR A 102 -7.09 -14.73 3.06
C TYR A 102 -7.81 -13.46 2.66
N HIS A 103 -8.13 -13.31 1.38
CA HIS A 103 -8.83 -12.16 0.84
C HIS A 103 -10.26 -12.56 0.48
N GLU A 104 -11.21 -12.31 1.38
CA GLU A 104 -12.60 -12.79 1.28
C GLU A 104 -12.71 -14.31 1.00
N HIS A 105 -13.04 -14.69 -0.25
CA HIS A 105 -13.18 -16.07 -0.71
C HIS A 105 -11.90 -16.62 -1.37
N LEU A 106 -10.84 -15.81 -1.42
CA LEU A 106 -9.57 -16.15 -2.04
C LEU A 106 -8.53 -16.50 -0.99
N VAL A 107 -7.73 -17.50 -1.31
CA VAL A 107 -6.54 -17.88 -0.55
C VAL A 107 -5.36 -17.69 -1.49
N LEU A 108 -4.49 -16.75 -1.17
CA LEU A 108 -3.32 -16.40 -1.97
C LEU A 108 -2.03 -16.64 -1.17
N TYR A 109 -0.99 -17.07 -1.87
CA TYR A 109 0.34 -17.35 -1.32
C TYR A 109 1.33 -16.33 -1.86
N CYS A 110 2.20 -15.82 -1.00
CA CYS A 110 3.26 -14.91 -1.42
C CYS A 110 4.24 -15.64 -2.35
N GLU A 111 4.56 -15.08 -3.51
CA GLU A 111 5.54 -15.61 -4.46
C GLU A 111 6.98 -15.48 -3.90
N GLY A 112 7.20 -14.53 -2.99
CA GLY A 112 8.50 -14.27 -2.35
C GLY A 112 8.79 -15.13 -1.12
N ASP A 113 7.76 -15.72 -0.51
CA ASP A 113 7.91 -16.79 0.47
C ASP A 113 7.90 -18.09 -0.32
N GLU A 114 9.09 -18.63 -0.64
CA GLU A 114 9.28 -19.85 -1.43
C GLU A 114 8.13 -20.84 -1.22
N HIS A 115 7.27 -20.98 -2.22
CA HIS A 115 6.36 -22.10 -2.33
C HIS A 115 7.14 -23.37 -2.00
N ALA A 116 6.74 -23.99 -0.89
CA ALA A 116 7.17 -25.27 -0.39
C ALA A 116 7.15 -26.35 -1.48
N GLY A 117 8.31 -26.59 -2.11
CA GLY A 117 8.46 -27.69 -3.06
C GLY A 117 9.36 -27.37 -4.25
N ARG A 118 10.67 -27.24 -4.01
CA ARG A 118 11.67 -27.61 -5.00
C ARG A 118 11.61 -29.14 -5.19
N GLU A 119 10.56 -29.67 -5.79
CA GLU A 119 10.54 -31.03 -6.30
C GLU A 119 10.83 -30.99 -7.80
N ASN A 120 11.79 -31.83 -8.19
CA ASN A 120 12.17 -32.19 -9.55
C ASN A 120 13.21 -31.30 -10.26
N ARG A 121 14.48 -31.65 -10.04
CA ARG A 121 15.57 -31.43 -11.00
C ARG A 121 16.28 -32.76 -11.25
N PRO A 122 16.26 -33.33 -12.48
CA PRO A 122 17.18 -34.39 -12.86
C PRO A 122 18.62 -33.86 -13.02
#